data_AF-A0A2G9C5X3-F1
#
_entry.id   AF-A0A2G9C5X3-F1
#
_cell.length_a   1.000
_cell.length_b   1.000
_cell.length_c   1.000
_cell.angle_alpha   90.00
_cell.angle_beta   90.00
_cell.angle_gamma   90.00
#
_symmetry.space_group_name_H-M   'P 1'
#
loop_
_entity.id
_entity.type
_entity.pdbx_description
1 polymer ?
#
loop_
_entity_poly.entity_id
_entity_poly.type
_entity_poly.pdbx_seq_one_letter_code
_entity_poly.pdbx_strand_id
1 'polypeptide(L)'
;MPRTPHAPDLPPSLRAAPATVDFPLLPAHNSAAIWDGVARRAAQWLEENDLAARDAVLLLPFAQHLQPARLAWMKLSRWQPRIETTRSLASALGPSPLPQANQITGDAAIDALAARALLRGQSWAEALREQDPRAHR
;
A
#
# COMPACT_ATOMS: atom_id res chain seq x y z
N MET A 1 28.68 -7.56 30.33
CA MET A 1 28.32 -8.57 29.32
C MET A 1 27.17 -8.02 28.48
N PRO A 2 27.42 -7.48 27.27
CA PRO A 2 26.32 -7.01 26.42
C PRO A 2 25.59 -8.23 25.86
N ARG A 3 24.26 -8.28 26.07
CA ARG A 3 23.39 -9.27 25.42
C ARG A 3 23.30 -8.94 23.94
N THR A 4 23.87 -9.78 23.09
CA THR A 4 23.61 -9.76 21.65
C THR A 4 22.11 -10.01 21.42
N PRO A 5 21.40 -9.16 20.67
CA PRO A 5 20.02 -9.46 20.30
C PRO A 5 20.04 -10.70 19.41
N HIS A 6 19.41 -11.78 19.87
CA HIS A 6 19.16 -12.97 19.07
C HIS A 6 18.22 -12.53 17.94
N ALA A 7 18.70 -12.55 16.69
CA ALA A 7 17.83 -12.39 15.54
C ALA A 7 16.76 -13.49 15.61
N PRO A 8 15.46 -13.17 15.46
CA PRO A 8 14.42 -14.19 15.46
C PRO A 8 14.69 -15.16 14.31
N ASP A 9 14.66 -16.46 14.59
CA ASP A 9 14.72 -17.50 13.57
C ASP A 9 13.51 -17.34 12.66
N LEU A 10 13.73 -16.76 11.48
CA LEU A 10 12.68 -16.61 10.48
C LEU A 10 12.30 -17.99 9.96
N PRO A 11 10.99 -18.34 9.92
CA PRO A 11 10.54 -19.61 9.37
C PRO A 11 11.08 -19.82 7.95
N PRO A 12 11.36 -21.08 7.56
CA PRO A 12 11.99 -21.40 6.27
C PRO A 12 11.22 -20.87 5.06
N SER A 13 9.91 -20.64 5.19
CA SER A 13 9.07 -20.00 4.16
C SER A 13 9.44 -18.56 3.84
N LEU A 14 10.02 -17.80 4.79
CA LEU A 14 10.53 -16.44 4.56
C LEU A 14 11.92 -16.39 3.90
N ARG A 15 12.63 -17.54 3.83
CA ARG A 15 13.94 -17.63 3.17
C ARG A 15 13.82 -17.90 1.66
N ALA A 16 12.63 -18.28 1.18
CA ALA A 16 12.41 -18.47 -0.24
C ALA A 16 12.51 -17.12 -0.96
N ALA A 17 13.36 -17.05 -2.01
CA ALA A 17 13.36 -15.92 -2.91
C ALA A 17 11.92 -15.68 -3.40
N PRO A 18 11.45 -14.41 -3.49
CA PRO A 18 10.10 -14.14 -3.97
C PRO A 18 9.95 -14.82 -5.33
N ALA A 19 9.01 -15.76 -5.43
CA ALA A 19 8.72 -16.41 -6.70
C ALA A 19 8.41 -15.30 -7.71
N THR A 20 9.05 -15.36 -8.88
CA THR A 20 8.77 -14.41 -9.96
C THR A 20 7.28 -14.49 -10.29
N VAL A 21 6.54 -13.44 -9.93
CA VAL A 21 5.10 -13.37 -10.23
C VAL A 21 4.98 -12.85 -11.65
N ASP A 22 4.54 -13.72 -12.55
CA ASP A 22 4.21 -13.31 -13.92
C ASP A 22 2.86 -12.58 -13.91
N PHE A 23 2.84 -11.37 -14.47
CA PHE A 23 1.65 -10.52 -14.60
C PHE A 23 1.37 -10.26 -16.08
N PRO A 24 0.92 -11.27 -16.83
CA PRO A 24 0.63 -11.08 -18.24
C PRO A 24 -0.51 -10.06 -18.39
N LEU A 25 -0.37 -9.14 -19.34
CA LEU A 25 -1.41 -8.15 -19.67
C LEU A 25 -2.55 -8.81 -20.44
N LEU A 26 -3.38 -9.59 -19.74
CA LEU A 26 -4.60 -10.18 -20.30
C LEU A 26 -5.77 -9.20 -20.13
N PRO A 27 -6.69 -9.09 -21.11
CA PRO A 27 -7.88 -8.23 -21.00
C PRO A 27 -8.76 -8.52 -19.78
N ALA A 28 -8.70 -9.76 -19.26
CA ALA A 28 -9.42 -10.17 -18.05
C ALA A 28 -8.80 -9.60 -16.76
N HIS A 29 -7.55 -9.12 -16.77
CA HIS A 29 -6.85 -8.55 -15.62
C HIS A 29 -7.23 -7.09 -15.38
N ASN A 30 -8.52 -6.87 -15.09
CA ASN A 30 -8.94 -5.60 -14.50
C ASN A 30 -8.50 -5.52 -13.02
N SER A 31 -8.50 -4.30 -12.47
CA SER A 31 -8.08 -4.05 -11.07
C SER A 31 -8.82 -4.95 -10.07
N ALA A 32 -10.13 -5.16 -10.23
CA ALA A 32 -10.91 -5.99 -9.33
C ALA A 32 -10.50 -7.48 -9.40
N ALA A 33 -10.27 -8.01 -10.60
CA ALA A 33 -9.84 -9.39 -10.81
C ALA A 33 -8.45 -9.66 -10.20
N ILE A 34 -7.54 -8.69 -10.33
CA ILE A 34 -6.20 -8.75 -9.71
C ILE A 34 -6.35 -8.84 -8.18
N TRP A 35 -7.13 -7.93 -7.57
CA TRP A 35 -7.31 -7.93 -6.11
C TRP A 35 -8.04 -9.17 -5.60
N ASP A 36 -9.02 -9.69 -6.34
CA ASP A 36 -9.69 -10.95 -6.01
C ASP A 36 -8.68 -12.12 -6.03
N GLY A 37 -7.76 -12.13 -7.00
CA GLY A 37 -6.67 -13.11 -7.07
C GLY A 37 -5.67 -13.00 -5.92
N VAL A 38 -5.23 -11.78 -5.59
CA VAL A 38 -4.33 -11.50 -4.46
C VAL A 38 -4.97 -11.94 -3.14
N ALA A 39 -6.23 -11.58 -2.88
CA ALA A 39 -6.93 -11.96 -1.67
C ALA A 39 -7.04 -13.48 -1.53
N ARG A 40 -7.41 -14.20 -2.61
CA ARG A 40 -7.46 -15.68 -2.61
C ARG A 40 -6.09 -16.30 -2.33
N ARG A 41 -5.05 -15.86 -3.05
CA ARG A 41 -3.69 -16.39 -2.91
C ARG A 41 -3.14 -16.17 -1.50
N ALA A 42 -3.35 -14.98 -0.94
CA ALA A 42 -2.90 -14.63 0.40
C ALA A 42 -3.66 -15.42 1.48
N ALA A 43 -4.99 -15.56 1.35
CA ALA A 43 -5.79 -16.37 2.27
C ALA A 43 -5.35 -17.85 2.24
N GLN A 44 -5.16 -18.41 1.03
CA GLN A 44 -4.67 -19.78 0.88
C GLN A 44 -3.29 -19.96 1.53
N TRP A 45 -2.36 -19.04 1.30
CA TRP A 45 -1.03 -19.11 1.91
C TRP A 45 -1.09 -19.04 3.44
N LEU A 46 -1.94 -18.18 4.01
CA LEU A 46 -2.15 -18.11 5.46
C LEU A 46 -2.69 -19.42 6.02
N GLU A 47 -3.67 -20.02 5.35
CA GLU A 47 -4.23 -21.33 5.73
C GLU A 47 -3.20 -22.46 5.64
N GLU A 48 -2.40 -22.51 4.58
CA GLU A 48 -1.32 -23.49 4.40
C GLU A 48 -0.22 -23.39 5.48
N ASN A 49 -0.07 -22.22 6.11
CA ASN A 49 0.93 -21.98 7.16
C ASN A 49 0.32 -21.92 8.57
N ASP A 50 -0.96 -22.24 8.74
CA ASP A 50 -1.69 -22.16 10.02
C ASP A 50 -1.60 -20.75 10.67
N LEU A 51 -1.64 -19.71 9.85
CA LEU A 51 -1.55 -18.31 10.27
C LEU A 51 -2.94 -17.67 10.26
N ALA A 52 -3.32 -17.05 11.38
CA ALA A 52 -4.58 -16.31 11.47
C ALA A 52 -4.49 -15.00 10.68
N ALA A 53 -5.42 -14.78 9.75
CA ALA A 53 -5.46 -13.57 8.93
C ALA A 53 -5.49 -12.27 9.75
N ARG A 54 -6.15 -12.28 10.92
CA ARG A 54 -6.23 -11.13 11.84
C ARG A 54 -4.85 -10.62 12.31
N ASP A 55 -3.87 -11.52 12.38
CA ASP A 55 -2.52 -11.25 12.89
C ASP A 55 -1.56 -10.94 11.74
N ALA A 56 -2.04 -10.97 10.49
CA ALA A 56 -1.29 -10.63 9.30
C ALA A 56 -1.51 -9.16 8.88
N VAL A 57 -0.50 -8.60 8.22
CA VAL A 57 -0.54 -7.27 7.61
C VAL A 57 -0.37 -7.42 6.09
N LEU A 58 -1.32 -6.89 5.33
CA LEU A 58 -1.19 -6.73 3.88
C LEU A 58 -0.70 -5.32 3.59
N LEU A 59 0.59 -5.21 3.25
CA LEU A 59 1.23 -3.93 2.96
C LEU A 59 0.98 -3.50 1.53
N LEU A 60 0.48 -2.28 1.36
CA LEU A 60 0.18 -1.68 0.08
C LEU A 60 1.18 -0.55 -0.26
N PRO A 61 1.61 -0.44 -1.53
CA PRO A 61 2.53 0.61 -1.93
C PRO A 61 1.87 2.00 -1.89
N PHE A 62 0.58 2.09 -2.17
CA PHE A 62 -0.15 3.36 -2.24
C PHE A 62 -1.58 3.24 -1.67
N ALA A 63 -2.10 4.33 -1.12
CA ALA A 63 -3.43 4.36 -0.50
C ALA A 63 -4.58 4.08 -1.48
N GLN A 64 -4.42 4.34 -2.78
CA GLN A 64 -5.41 4.07 -3.82
C GLN A 64 -5.79 2.58 -3.89
N HIS A 65 -4.91 1.70 -3.40
CA HIS A 65 -5.14 0.26 -3.36
C HIS A 65 -5.95 -0.22 -2.14
N LEU A 66 -6.17 0.64 -1.13
CA LEU A 66 -6.88 0.26 0.10
C LEU A 66 -8.31 -0.22 -0.20
N GLN A 67 -9.07 0.57 -0.95
CA GLN A 67 -10.47 0.25 -1.22
C GLN A 67 -10.62 -1.01 -2.10
N PRO A 68 -9.90 -1.15 -3.23
CA PRO A 68 -9.93 -2.39 -4.02
C PRO A 68 -9.55 -3.64 -3.21
N ALA A 69 -8.48 -3.57 -2.40
CA ALA A 69 -8.04 -4.68 -1.58
C ALA A 69 -9.10 -5.06 -0.53
N ARG A 70 -9.69 -4.08 0.15
CA ARG A 70 -10.75 -4.32 1.14
C ARG A 70 -11.96 -5.03 0.53
N LEU A 71 -12.42 -4.56 -0.62
CA LEU A 71 -13.55 -5.16 -1.33
C LEU A 71 -13.27 -6.61 -1.72
N ALA A 72 -12.08 -6.92 -2.22
CA ALA A 72 -11.69 -8.29 -2.56
C ALA A 72 -11.69 -9.22 -1.34
N TRP A 73 -11.16 -8.77 -0.20
CA TRP A 73 -11.19 -9.54 1.04
C TRP A 73 -12.59 -9.72 1.61
N MET A 74 -13.46 -8.71 1.51
CA MET A 74 -14.86 -8.83 1.95
C MET A 74 -15.61 -9.93 1.19
N LYS A 75 -15.34 -10.13 -0.11
CA LYS A 75 -15.96 -11.20 -0.92
C LYS A 75 -15.61 -12.60 -0.41
N LEU A 76 -14.49 -12.77 0.30
CA LEU A 76 -14.09 -14.06 0.84
C LEU A 76 -14.88 -14.45 2.10
N SER A 77 -15.62 -13.52 2.72
CA SER A 77 -16.36 -13.73 3.98
C SER A 77 -15.49 -14.35 5.09
N ARG A 78 -14.22 -13.96 5.14
CA ARG A 78 -13.21 -14.41 6.11
C ARG A 78 -12.70 -13.25 6.93
N TRP A 79 -11.96 -13.57 8.00
CA TRP A 79 -11.19 -12.57 8.72
C TRP A 79 -10.23 -11.85 7.76
N GLN A 80 -10.32 -10.52 7.74
CA GLN A 80 -9.46 -9.67 6.92
C GLN A 80 -8.16 -9.37 7.67
N PRO A 81 -7.00 -9.39 7.00
CA PRO A 81 -5.76 -8.88 7.57
C PRO A 81 -5.81 -7.37 7.76
N ARG A 82 -4.87 -6.83 8.52
CA ARG A 82 -4.70 -5.38 8.58
C ARG A 82 -4.16 -4.91 7.24
N ILE A 83 -4.98 -4.20 6.48
CA ILE A 83 -4.59 -3.64 5.17
C ILE A 83 -4.09 -2.21 5.41
N GLU A 84 -2.79 -2.01 5.21
CA GLU A 84 -2.06 -0.78 5.58
C GLU A 84 -1.19 -0.32 4.41
N THR A 85 -0.90 0.98 4.34
CA THR A 85 0.23 1.47 3.55
C THR A 85 1.49 1.49 4.41
N THR A 86 2.67 1.61 3.79
CA THR A 86 3.93 1.80 4.55
C THR A 86 3.83 2.95 5.55
N ARG A 87 3.16 4.04 5.15
CA ARG A 87 2.95 5.19 6.02
C ARG A 87 2.00 4.89 7.17
N SER A 88 0.84 4.28 6.93
CA SER A 88 -0.11 4.00 8.01
C SER A 88 0.44 2.94 8.97
N LEU A 89 1.18 1.96 8.46
CA LEU A 89 1.90 0.99 9.28
C LEU A 89 2.96 1.67 10.16
N ALA A 90 3.81 2.53 9.59
CA ALA A 90 4.82 3.27 10.36
C ALA A 90 4.16 4.14 11.45
N SER A 91 3.04 4.78 11.13
CA SER A 91 2.25 5.56 12.09
C SER A 91 1.61 4.72 13.20
N ALA A 92 1.34 3.44 12.96
CA ALA A 92 0.78 2.53 13.96
C ALA A 92 1.85 1.90 14.87
N LEU A 93 3.10 1.83 14.40
CA LEU A 93 4.24 1.21 15.11
C LEU A 93 4.97 2.17 16.05
N GLY A 94 4.67 3.47 16.02
CA GLY A 94 5.33 4.45 16.87
C GLY A 94 4.59 5.78 16.91
N PRO A 95 5.09 6.75 17.71
CA PRO A 95 4.55 8.10 17.71
C PRO A 95 4.64 8.69 16.30
N SER A 96 3.49 8.86 15.66
CA SER A 96 3.41 9.48 14.34
C SER A 96 3.83 10.95 14.48
N PRO A 97 4.92 11.40 13.85
CA PRO A 97 5.28 12.80 13.90
C PRO A 97 4.14 13.62 13.30
N LEU A 98 3.70 14.65 14.03
CA LEU A 98 2.71 15.59 13.53
C LEU A 98 3.21 16.14 12.19
N PRO A 99 2.44 16.02 11.09
CA PRO A 99 2.88 16.49 9.79
C PRO A 99 3.14 17.99 9.87
N GLN A 100 4.34 18.40 9.50
CA GLN A 100 4.67 19.82 9.38
C GLN A 100 4.05 20.39 8.10
N ALA A 101 3.72 21.68 8.11
CA ALA A 101 3.23 22.34 6.90
C ALA A 101 4.23 22.17 5.75
N ASN A 102 3.75 21.73 4.58
CA ASN A 102 4.53 21.47 3.36
C ASN A 102 5.53 20.28 3.42
N GLN A 103 5.43 19.41 4.42
CA GLN A 103 6.23 18.19 4.47
C GLN A 103 5.75 17.18 3.41
N ILE A 104 6.68 16.68 2.58
CA ILE A 104 6.42 15.58 1.64
C ILE A 104 6.15 14.31 2.47
N THR A 105 5.02 13.67 2.22
CA THR A 105 4.53 12.56 3.03
C THR A 105 4.91 11.19 2.48
N GLY A 106 5.37 11.13 1.22
CA GLY A 106 5.72 9.90 0.51
C GLY A 106 4.51 9.09 0.06
N ASP A 107 3.29 9.59 0.29
CA ASP A 107 2.06 9.04 -0.24
C ASP A 107 1.66 9.85 -1.47
N ALA A 108 1.68 9.21 -2.65
CA ALA A 108 1.45 9.88 -3.92
C ALA A 108 0.09 10.61 -4.01
N ALA A 109 -0.96 10.10 -3.34
CA ALA A 109 -2.27 10.76 -3.36
C ALA A 109 -2.26 12.04 -2.52
N ILE A 110 -1.69 11.96 -1.31
CA ILE A 110 -1.62 13.09 -0.38
C ILE A 110 -0.64 14.15 -0.90
N ASP A 111 0.49 13.72 -1.44
CA ASP A 111 1.50 14.61 -2.02
C ASP A 111 0.99 15.29 -3.28
N ALA A 112 0.21 14.60 -4.13
CA ALA A 112 -0.44 15.22 -5.29
C ALA A 112 -1.48 16.28 -4.87
N LEU A 113 -2.23 16.04 -3.79
CA LEU A 113 -3.17 17.03 -3.26
C LEU A 113 -2.44 18.25 -2.68
N ALA A 114 -1.36 18.03 -1.93
CA ALA A 114 -0.52 19.10 -1.38
C ALA A 114 0.13 19.93 -2.49
N ALA A 115 0.68 19.27 -3.52
CA ALA A 115 1.23 19.94 -4.69
C ALA A 115 0.18 20.79 -5.43
N ARG A 116 -1.04 20.27 -5.61
CA ARG A 116 -2.16 21.04 -6.18
C ARG A 116 -2.58 22.24 -5.33
N ALA A 117 -2.51 22.14 -4.01
CA ALA A 117 -2.77 23.28 -3.13
C ALA A 117 -1.67 24.35 -3.24
N LEU A 118 -0.40 23.94 -3.30
CA LEU A 118 0.73 24.84 -3.49
C LEU A 118 0.68 25.54 -4.86
N LEU A 119 0.41 24.81 -5.93
CA LEU A 119 0.32 25.37 -7.28
C LEU A 119 -0.81 26.39 -7.42
N ARG A 120 -1.93 26.22 -6.70
CA ARG A 120 -3.01 27.22 -6.66
C ARG A 120 -2.61 28.54 -6.01
N GLY A 121 -1.54 28.56 -5.20
CA GLY A 121 -1.02 29.79 -4.61
C GLY A 121 -0.03 30.54 -5.51
N GLN A 122 0.27 30.03 -6.71
CA GLN A 122 1.31 30.56 -7.58
C GLN A 122 0.73 31.12 -8.89
N SER A 123 0.88 32.42 -9.12
CA SER A 123 0.34 33.12 -10.30
C SER A 123 0.92 32.59 -11.62
N TRP A 124 2.17 32.13 -11.62
CA TRP A 124 2.78 31.50 -12.81
C TRP A 124 2.13 30.15 -13.16
N ALA A 125 1.62 29.42 -12.17
CA ALA A 125 0.98 28.14 -12.39
C ALA A 125 -0.41 28.31 -13.02
N GLU A 126 -1.11 29.41 -12.72
CA GLU A 126 -2.36 29.78 -13.39
C GLU A 126 -2.12 30.18 -14.86
N ALA A 127 -1.11 31.01 -15.12
CA ALA A 127 -0.72 31.39 -16.48
C ALA A 127 -0.33 30.16 -17.33
N LEU A 128 0.37 29.20 -16.74
CA LEU A 128 0.70 27.93 -17.39
C LEU A 128 -0.55 27.07 -17.64
N ARG A 129 -1.55 27.14 -16.75
CA ARG A 129 -2.81 26.41 -16.87
C ARG A 129 -3.68 26.92 -18.03
N GLU A 130 -3.64 28.22 -18.28
CA GLU A 130 -4.32 28.86 -19.43
C GLU A 130 -3.64 28.50 -20.75
N GLN A 131 -2.32 28.31 -20.75
CA GLN A 131 -1.53 27.99 -21.94
C GLN A 131 -1.54 26.50 -22.29
N ASP A 132 -1.57 25.60 -21.30
CA ASP A 132 -1.60 24.15 -21.52
C ASP A 132 -2.60 23.43 -20.59
N PRO A 133 -3.78 23.03 -21.12
CA PRO A 133 -4.78 22.29 -20.36
C PRO A 133 -4.35 20.86 -19.99
N ARG A 134 -3.17 20.36 -20.39
CA ARG A 134 -2.65 19.04 -19.96
C ARG A 134 -1.74 19.12 -18.74
N ALA A 135 -1.29 20.30 -18.33
CA ALA A 135 -0.32 20.50 -17.26
C ALA A 135 -0.75 20.03 -15.85
N HIS A 136 -1.95 19.45 -15.70
CA HIS A 136 -2.56 19.12 -14.41
C HIS A 136 -3.17 17.71 -14.30
N ARG A 137 -2.92 16.82 -15.28
CA ARG A 137 -3.33 15.41 -15.19
C ARG A 137 -2.33 14.55 -14.46
#